data_AF-A0A7X8PUR7-F1
#
_entry.id   AF-A0A7X8PUR7-F1
#
_cell.length_a   1.000
_cell.length_b   1.000
_cell.length_c   1.000
_cell.angle_alpha   90.00
_cell.angle_beta   90.00
_cell.angle_gamma   90.00
#
_symmetry.space_group_name_H-M   'P 1'
#
loop_
_entity.id
_entity.type
_entity.pdbx_description
1 polymer ?
#
loop_
_entity_poly.entity_id
_entity_poly.type
_entity_poly.pdbx_seq_one_letter_code
_entity_poly.pdbx_strand_id
1 'polypeptide(L)'
;MCKYQILLTPVEAYFFGGEKHSKSQQGIVMDYFVRSELYPQQTTLLGVLRYYLLMKNQCLNPQKIGKTNEANQLIGKISFSYANSGEEQGFGKIKKISPLYFEKKHSCFYKENQKYLIPPLDNQFRLKKEYGEYLLEGYDAKKGYPSVLMNIVDNDSVVDFFKDVNKSPDSDFVFLQVDTVGNKKGLKGKSVDDGFYKQVRYILNTDWYFSFEAE
;
A
#
# COMPACT_ATOMS: atom_id res chain seq x y z
N MET A 1 20.43 -18.27 -4.63
CA MET A 1 18.98 -18.05 -4.84
C MET A 1 18.84 -16.65 -5.41
N CYS A 2 18.07 -16.45 -6.48
CA CYS A 2 17.95 -15.14 -7.13
C CYS A 2 16.96 -14.26 -6.37
N LYS A 3 17.38 -13.04 -6.03
CA LYS A 3 16.57 -12.03 -5.38
C LYS A 3 16.20 -10.96 -6.40
N TYR A 4 14.92 -10.68 -6.54
CA TYR A 4 14.41 -9.70 -7.51
C TYR A 4 13.98 -8.43 -6.76
N GLN A 5 14.50 -7.28 -7.17
CA GLN A 5 13.99 -5.97 -6.76
C GLN A 5 12.88 -5.56 -7.73
N ILE A 6 11.72 -5.21 -7.20
CA ILE A 6 10.54 -4.88 -7.98
C ILE A 6 10.14 -3.46 -7.63
N LEU A 7 10.11 -2.60 -8.65
CA LEU A 7 9.68 -1.21 -8.55
C LEU A 7 8.34 -1.06 -9.25
N LEU A 8 7.33 -0.61 -8.52
CA LEU A 8 5.99 -0.35 -9.04
C LEU A 8 5.75 1.16 -9.10
N THR A 9 5.45 1.65 -10.31
CA THR A 9 5.03 3.03 -10.57
C THR A 9 3.57 3.01 -11.00
N PRO A 10 2.63 3.57 -10.21
CA PRO A 10 1.27 3.80 -10.68
C PRO A 10 1.29 4.73 -11.90
N VAL A 11 0.57 4.36 -12.96
CA VAL A 11 0.45 5.19 -14.17
C VAL A 11 -0.45 6.41 -13.93
N GLU A 12 -1.47 6.24 -13.07
CA GLU A 12 -2.45 7.26 -12.72
C GLU A 12 -2.79 7.19 -11.23
N ALA A 13 -3.77 7.97 -10.80
CA ALA A 13 -4.31 7.92 -9.45
C ALA A 13 -4.79 6.50 -9.11
N TYR A 14 -4.25 5.92 -8.04
CA TYR A 14 -4.57 4.59 -7.58
C TYR A 14 -5.55 4.60 -6.41
N PHE A 15 -6.13 3.43 -6.17
CA PHE A 15 -7.00 3.18 -5.03
C PHE A 15 -6.69 1.81 -4.43
N PHE A 16 -6.17 1.81 -3.21
CA PHE A 16 -6.03 0.62 -2.37
C PHE A 16 -7.18 0.59 -1.38
N GLY A 17 -8.02 -0.45 -1.46
CA GLY A 17 -9.13 -0.60 -0.52
C GLY A 17 -8.64 -0.88 0.90
N GLY A 18 -9.23 -0.19 1.87
CA GLY A 18 -9.12 -0.52 3.29
C GLY A 18 -10.36 -1.26 3.79
N GLU A 19 -10.31 -1.74 5.04
CA GLU A 19 -11.46 -2.35 5.69
C GLU A 19 -12.46 -1.28 6.15
N LYS A 20 -13.38 -0.88 5.26
CA LYS A 20 -14.46 0.05 5.59
C LYS A 20 -15.79 -0.44 5.03
N HIS A 21 -16.32 -1.47 5.69
CA HIS A 21 -17.72 -1.83 5.57
C HIS A 21 -18.27 -2.05 6.98
N SER A 22 -19.02 -1.07 7.49
CA SER A 22 -19.86 -1.28 8.67
C SER A 22 -20.98 -2.25 8.28
N LYS A 23 -20.96 -3.46 8.82
CA LYS A 23 -22.09 -4.39 8.73
C LYS A 23 -23.24 -3.82 9.58
N SER A 24 -24.39 -3.52 8.97
CA SER A 24 -25.63 -3.32 9.71
C SER A 24 -26.43 -4.62 9.77
N GLN A 25 -27.40 -4.71 10.68
CA GLN A 25 -28.28 -5.89 10.81
C GLN A 25 -29.15 -6.15 9.55
N GLN A 26 -29.17 -5.23 8.58
CA GLN A 26 -29.97 -5.30 7.35
C GLN A 26 -29.13 -5.40 6.06
N GLY A 27 -27.79 -5.44 6.16
CA GLY A 27 -26.89 -5.60 5.01
C GLY A 27 -25.61 -4.78 5.08
N ILE A 28 -24.88 -4.72 3.97
CA ILE A 28 -23.70 -3.87 3.81
C ILE A 28 -24.19 -2.45 3.54
N VAL A 29 -23.99 -1.53 4.48
CA VAL A 29 -24.18 -0.10 4.23
C VAL A 29 -22.98 0.35 3.41
N MET A 30 -23.21 0.82 2.18
CA MET A 30 -22.15 1.42 1.39
C MET A 30 -21.85 2.82 1.94
N ASP A 31 -20.62 3.04 2.37
CA ASP A 31 -20.18 4.38 2.75
C ASP A 31 -20.15 5.28 1.52
N TYR A 32 -20.88 6.38 1.58
CA TYR A 32 -20.87 7.45 0.57
C TYR A 32 -19.49 8.08 0.38
N PHE A 33 -18.58 7.85 1.33
CA PHE A 33 -17.22 8.35 1.31
C PHE A 33 -16.23 7.20 1.51
N VAL A 34 -15.42 6.92 0.50
CA VAL A 34 -14.37 5.91 0.58
C VAL A 34 -13.02 6.55 0.35
N ARG A 35 -12.06 6.25 1.22
CA ARG A 35 -10.68 6.74 1.13
C ARG A 35 -9.75 5.57 0.87
N SER A 36 -8.87 5.74 -0.12
CA SER A 36 -7.78 4.81 -0.39
C SER A 36 -6.84 4.70 0.82
N GLU A 37 -6.21 3.55 0.99
CA GLU A 37 -4.94 3.47 1.70
C GLU A 37 -3.83 4.14 0.88
N LEU A 38 -2.80 4.65 1.54
CA LEU A 38 -1.71 5.37 0.87
C LEU A 38 -0.81 4.46 0.04
N TYR A 39 -0.64 3.22 0.47
CA TYR A 39 0.30 2.27 -0.10
C TYR A 39 -0.28 0.84 -0.02
N PRO A 40 0.19 -0.10 -0.87
CA PRO A 40 -0.35 -1.44 -0.90
C PRO A 40 0.00 -2.24 0.36
N GLN A 41 -0.92 -3.10 0.79
CA GLN A 41 -0.64 -4.08 1.85
C GLN A 41 0.21 -5.24 1.32
N GLN A 42 0.84 -6.00 2.23
CA GLN A 42 1.65 -7.17 1.87
C GLN A 42 0.85 -8.22 1.07
N THR A 43 -0.43 -8.40 1.40
CA THR A 43 -1.34 -9.28 0.67
C THR A 43 -1.57 -8.81 -0.76
N THR A 44 -1.62 -7.49 -0.99
CA THR A 44 -1.69 -6.88 -2.33
C THR A 44 -0.43 -7.16 -3.12
N LEU A 45 0.76 -7.00 -2.53
CA LEU A 45 2.05 -7.30 -3.18
C LEU A 45 2.14 -8.78 -3.58
N LEU A 46 1.76 -9.69 -2.67
CA LEU A 46 1.66 -11.12 -2.99
C LEU A 46 0.67 -11.36 -4.13
N GLY A 47 -0.48 -10.69 -4.11
CA GLY A 47 -1.50 -10.77 -5.17
C GLY A 47 -0.94 -10.39 -6.54
N VAL A 48 -0.16 -9.30 -6.62
CA VAL A 48 0.51 -8.86 -7.86
C VAL A 48 1.48 -9.92 -8.36
N LEU A 49 2.32 -10.49 -7.50
CA LEU A 49 3.26 -11.56 -7.89
C LEU A 49 2.52 -12.80 -8.41
N ARG A 50 1.47 -13.23 -7.70
CA ARG A 50 0.65 -14.39 -8.10
C ARG A 50 0.01 -14.15 -9.47
N TYR A 51 -0.59 -12.97 -9.65
CA TYR A 51 -1.18 -12.58 -10.92
C TYR A 51 -0.16 -12.57 -12.06
N TYR A 52 1.03 -11.98 -11.84
CA TYR A 52 2.10 -11.94 -12.82
C TYR A 52 2.56 -13.35 -13.24
N LEU A 53 2.80 -14.24 -12.27
CA LEU A 53 3.18 -15.62 -12.54
C LEU A 53 2.11 -16.36 -13.34
N LEU A 54 0.84 -16.24 -12.97
CA LEU A 54 -0.26 -16.85 -13.71
C LEU A 54 -0.36 -16.28 -15.14
N MET A 55 -0.28 -14.96 -15.30
CA MET A 55 -0.34 -14.30 -16.60
C MET A 55 0.78 -14.77 -17.52
N LYS A 56 2.03 -14.78 -17.05
CA LYS A 56 3.19 -15.18 -17.87
C LYS A 56 3.16 -16.65 -18.28
N ASN A 57 2.53 -17.52 -17.48
CA ASN A 57 2.39 -18.95 -17.76
C ASN A 57 1.00 -19.32 -18.33
N GLN A 58 0.20 -18.34 -18.76
CA GLN A 58 -1.13 -18.56 -19.35
C GLN A 58 -2.08 -19.36 -18.44
N CYS A 59 -2.01 -19.10 -17.14
CA CYS A 59 -2.72 -19.80 -16.07
C CYS A 59 -3.74 -18.91 -15.34
N LEU A 60 -4.17 -17.77 -15.90
CA LEU A 60 -5.15 -16.87 -15.23
C LEU A 60 -6.50 -17.55 -14.99
N ASN A 61 -6.93 -18.44 -15.90
CA ASN A 61 -8.15 -19.24 -15.78
C ASN A 61 -7.79 -20.73 -15.90
N PRO A 62 -7.09 -21.31 -14.91
CA PRO A 62 -6.44 -22.60 -15.08
C PRO A 62 -7.45 -23.74 -15.21
N GLN A 63 -8.62 -23.63 -14.57
CA GLN A 63 -9.70 -24.62 -14.68
C GLN A 63 -10.23 -24.75 -16.11
N LYS A 64 -10.38 -23.62 -16.83
CA LYS A 64 -10.89 -23.63 -18.22
C LYS A 64 -9.88 -24.20 -19.22
N ILE A 65 -8.60 -24.22 -18.86
CA ILE A 65 -7.49 -24.63 -19.75
C ILE A 65 -6.88 -25.96 -19.25
N GLY A 66 -7.39 -26.56 -18.17
CA GLY A 66 -6.83 -27.80 -17.59
C GLY A 66 -5.47 -27.64 -16.91
N LYS A 67 -5.07 -26.41 -16.54
CA LYS A 67 -3.75 -26.07 -15.97
C LYS A 67 -3.73 -25.89 -14.45
N THR A 68 -4.69 -26.50 -13.74
CA THR A 68 -4.81 -26.33 -12.28
C THR A 68 -3.56 -26.77 -11.52
N ASN A 69 -2.94 -27.88 -11.92
CA ASN A 69 -1.71 -28.37 -11.28
C ASN A 69 -0.53 -27.42 -11.48
N GLU A 70 -0.39 -26.86 -12.68
CA GLU A 70 0.65 -25.87 -13.01
C GLU A 70 0.44 -24.59 -12.19
N ALA A 71 -0.79 -24.07 -12.13
CA ALA A 71 -1.13 -22.92 -11.29
C ALA A 71 -0.80 -23.17 -9.81
N ASN A 72 -1.15 -24.35 -9.27
CA ASN A 72 -0.84 -24.73 -7.89
C ASN A 72 0.67 -24.74 -7.61
N GLN A 73 1.49 -25.22 -8.56
CA GLN A 73 2.95 -25.19 -8.45
C GLN A 73 3.51 -23.77 -8.48
N LEU A 74 2.88 -22.86 -9.24
CA LEU A 74 3.30 -21.47 -9.39
C LEU A 74 2.98 -20.62 -8.16
N ILE A 75 1.75 -20.70 -7.65
CA ILE A 75 1.22 -19.73 -6.67
C ILE A 75 0.70 -20.34 -5.36
N GLY A 76 0.83 -21.66 -5.19
CA GLY A 76 0.27 -22.39 -4.06
C GLY A 76 -1.21 -22.74 -4.24
N LYS A 77 -1.64 -23.83 -3.57
CA LYS A 77 -3.01 -24.35 -3.63
C LYS A 77 -4.00 -23.53 -2.80
N ILE A 78 -3.53 -22.90 -1.73
CA ILE A 78 -4.36 -22.18 -0.76
C ILE A 78 -3.89 -20.73 -0.61
N SER A 79 -4.84 -19.83 -0.38
CA SER A 79 -4.55 -18.46 0.06
C SER A 79 -4.29 -18.41 1.57
N PHE A 80 -3.87 -17.27 2.10
CA PHE A 80 -3.60 -17.09 3.54
C PHE A 80 -4.71 -17.72 4.40
N SER A 81 -4.34 -18.69 5.23
CA SER A 81 -5.27 -19.42 6.10
C SER A 81 -4.67 -19.59 7.49
N TYR A 82 -5.34 -19.00 8.48
CA TYR A 82 -5.02 -19.21 9.90
C TYR A 82 -5.58 -20.52 10.46
N ALA A 83 -6.47 -21.19 9.72
CA ALA A 83 -7.20 -22.36 10.20
C ALA A 83 -6.32 -23.63 10.31
N ASN A 84 -5.19 -23.66 9.61
CA ASN A 84 -4.27 -24.81 9.57
C ASN A 84 -2.94 -24.45 10.24
N SER A 85 -3.00 -24.04 11.52
CA SER A 85 -1.86 -23.50 12.28
C SER A 85 -0.69 -24.46 12.52
N GLY A 86 -0.74 -25.69 12.00
CA GLY A 86 0.29 -26.73 12.17
C GLY A 86 1.17 -27.00 10.94
N GLU A 87 0.80 -26.52 9.75
CA GLU A 87 1.57 -26.76 8.51
C GLU A 87 2.05 -25.44 7.89
N GLU A 88 3.31 -25.40 7.44
CA GLU A 88 3.85 -24.25 6.72
C GLU A 88 3.07 -24.05 5.41
N GLN A 89 2.42 -22.89 5.28
CA GLN A 89 1.63 -22.60 4.10
C GLN A 89 2.52 -22.34 2.88
N GLY A 90 2.38 -23.17 1.84
CA GLY A 90 3.14 -23.02 0.60
C GLY A 90 2.54 -22.03 -0.40
N PHE A 91 3.34 -21.07 -0.86
CA PHE A 91 2.98 -20.07 -1.88
C PHE A 91 3.58 -20.37 -3.28
N GLY A 92 3.85 -21.65 -3.56
CA GLY A 92 4.37 -22.10 -4.85
C GLY A 92 5.82 -21.66 -5.09
N LYS A 93 6.05 -20.90 -6.17
CA LYS A 93 7.36 -20.37 -6.55
C LYS A 93 7.77 -19.13 -5.75
N ILE A 94 6.82 -18.46 -5.09
CA ILE A 94 7.10 -17.31 -4.24
C ILE A 94 7.53 -17.84 -2.87
N LYS A 95 8.79 -17.61 -2.50
CA LYS A 95 9.40 -18.09 -1.26
C LYS A 95 9.48 -17.01 -0.21
N LYS A 96 9.81 -15.78 -0.61
CA LYS A 96 9.87 -14.64 0.31
C LYS A 96 9.44 -13.36 -0.37
N ILE A 97 8.91 -12.44 0.42
CA ILE A 97 8.61 -11.07 0.04
C ILE A 97 9.14 -10.18 1.17
N SER A 98 9.92 -9.16 0.85
CA SER A 98 10.34 -8.17 1.83
C SER A 98 9.17 -7.27 2.24
N PRO A 99 9.27 -6.55 3.37
CA PRO A 99 8.42 -5.40 3.62
C PRO A 99 8.43 -4.43 2.44
N LEU A 100 7.33 -3.68 2.29
CA LEU A 100 7.24 -2.58 1.36
C LEU A 100 8.16 -1.46 1.86
N TYR A 101 8.93 -0.90 0.94
CA TYR A 101 9.66 0.34 1.13
C TYR A 101 9.42 1.26 -0.07
N PHE A 102 9.98 2.45 -0.01
CA PHE A 102 9.86 3.45 -1.04
C PHE A 102 11.24 3.73 -1.61
N GLU A 103 11.31 3.91 -2.91
CA GLU A 103 12.52 4.42 -3.55
C GLU A 103 12.22 5.77 -4.17
N LYS A 104 13.12 6.72 -3.94
CA LYS A 104 13.16 7.98 -4.66
C LYS A 104 14.28 7.92 -5.68
N LYS A 105 13.93 8.21 -6.93
CA LYS A 105 14.88 8.33 -8.03
C LYS A 105 15.95 9.36 -7.68
N HIS A 106 17.22 8.96 -7.79
CA HIS A 106 18.32 9.89 -7.60
C HIS A 106 18.44 10.82 -8.82
N SER A 107 18.71 12.12 -8.60
CA SER A 107 18.83 13.13 -9.67
C SER A 107 19.98 12.84 -10.64
N CYS A 108 21.08 12.28 -10.13
CA CYS A 108 22.17 11.71 -10.93
C CYS A 108 21.87 10.26 -11.33
N PHE A 109 21.83 9.99 -12.64
CA PHE A 109 21.51 8.68 -13.24
C PHE A 109 22.45 7.53 -12.85
N TYR A 110 23.67 7.82 -12.42
CA TYR A 110 24.67 6.80 -12.06
C TYR A 110 24.66 6.42 -10.58
N LYS A 111 23.81 7.06 -9.78
CA LYS A 111 23.70 6.79 -8.34
C LYS A 111 22.46 5.94 -8.06
N GLU A 112 22.57 5.10 -7.05
CA GLU A 112 21.45 4.30 -6.57
C GLU A 112 20.31 5.19 -6.07
N ASN A 113 19.08 4.71 -6.21
CA ASN A 113 17.91 5.36 -5.65
C ASN A 113 18.03 5.45 -4.13
N GLN A 114 17.51 6.54 -3.57
CA GLN A 114 17.40 6.68 -2.13
C GLN A 114 16.24 5.82 -1.63
N LYS A 115 16.49 5.03 -0.59
CA LYS A 115 15.49 4.10 -0.04
C LYS A 115 14.92 4.68 1.25
N TYR A 116 13.61 4.54 1.40
CA TYR A 116 12.87 5.07 2.52
C TYR A 116 11.90 4.04 3.10
N LEU A 117 11.74 4.07 4.42
CA LEU A 117 10.79 3.23 5.16
C LEU A 117 9.79 4.11 5.90
N ILE A 118 8.66 3.49 6.26
CA ILE A 118 7.78 4.06 7.27
C ILE A 118 8.53 3.94 8.60
N PRO A 119 8.80 5.06 9.29
CA PRO A 119 9.54 5.02 10.53
C PRO A 119 8.75 4.27 11.62
N PRO A 120 9.43 3.65 12.60
CA PRO A 120 8.80 3.25 13.85
C PRO A 120 8.00 4.41 14.46
N LEU A 121 6.92 4.09 15.17
CA LEU A 121 5.98 5.08 15.71
C LEU A 121 6.64 6.13 16.61
N ASP A 122 7.72 5.76 17.28
CA ASP A 122 8.48 6.55 18.23
C ASP A 122 9.66 7.32 17.61
N ASN A 123 9.98 7.11 16.34
CA ASN A 123 11.24 7.55 15.73
C ASN A 123 11.42 9.08 15.60
N GLN A 124 10.37 9.86 15.82
CA GLN A 124 10.43 11.32 15.89
C GLN A 124 10.20 11.89 17.30
N PHE A 125 10.04 11.01 18.28
CA PHE A 125 9.71 11.36 19.64
C PHE A 125 10.82 10.93 20.57
N ARG A 126 11.14 11.79 21.54
CA ARG A 126 12.03 11.43 22.63
C ARG A 126 11.18 10.97 23.81
N LEU A 127 11.68 10.01 24.57
CA LEU A 127 11.06 9.62 25.81
C LEU A 127 11.49 10.59 26.91
N LYS A 128 10.51 11.21 27.55
CA LYS A 128 10.69 12.04 28.74
C LYS A 128 10.08 11.34 29.93
N LYS A 129 10.82 11.25 31.04
CA LYS A 129 10.30 10.68 32.28
C LYS A 129 9.67 11.77 33.14
N GLU A 130 8.38 11.68 33.42
CA GLU A 130 7.65 12.58 34.32
C GLU A 130 6.79 11.77 35.29
N TYR A 131 6.80 12.14 36.57
CA TYR A 131 6.00 11.48 37.63
C TYR A 131 6.14 9.95 37.73
N GLY A 132 7.27 9.39 37.25
CA GLY A 132 7.51 7.94 37.25
C GLY A 132 7.05 7.22 35.98
N GLU A 133 6.41 7.92 35.05
CA GLU A 133 5.96 7.41 33.76
C GLU A 133 6.85 7.93 32.61
N TYR A 134 6.84 7.23 31.48
CA TYR A 134 7.49 7.68 30.25
C TYR A 134 6.46 8.27 29.29
N LEU A 135 6.70 9.52 28.87
CA LEU A 135 5.88 10.26 27.93
C LEU A 135 6.67 10.51 26.64
N LEU A 136 5.97 10.57 25.51
CA LEU A 136 6.55 11.00 24.24
C LEU A 136 6.62 12.54 24.21
N GLU A 137 7.82 13.08 24.25
CA GLU A 137 8.07 14.52 24.22
C GLU A 137 7.63 15.09 22.87
N GLY A 138 6.77 16.11 22.89
CA GLY A 138 6.24 16.76 21.68
C GLY A 138 5.12 15.98 20.98
N TYR A 139 4.70 14.83 21.51
CA TYR A 139 3.55 14.11 20.98
C TYR A 139 2.24 14.85 21.28
N ASP A 140 1.46 15.11 20.24
CA ASP A 140 0.12 15.66 20.33
C ASP A 140 -0.88 14.58 19.89
N ALA A 141 -1.61 14.03 20.86
CA ALA A 141 -2.60 12.96 20.61
C ALA A 141 -3.69 13.36 19.60
N LYS A 142 -3.97 14.66 19.40
CA LYS A 142 -4.93 15.13 18.40
C LYS A 142 -4.36 15.14 16.98
N LYS A 143 -3.04 15.28 16.85
CA LYS A 143 -2.33 15.21 15.56
C LYS A 143 -1.90 13.79 15.22
N GLY A 144 -1.69 12.96 16.23
CA GLY A 144 -1.23 11.59 16.08
C GLY A 144 0.24 11.52 15.65
N TYR A 145 0.60 10.41 15.01
CA TYR A 145 1.97 10.19 14.54
C TYR A 145 2.27 10.96 13.25
N PRO A 146 3.52 11.43 13.07
CA PRO A 146 3.96 12.11 11.86
C PRO A 146 3.78 11.23 10.62
N SER A 147 3.18 11.80 9.57
CA SER A 147 3.00 11.13 8.28
C SER A 147 4.22 11.38 7.39
N VAL A 148 5.31 10.67 7.69
CA VAL A 148 6.60 10.85 7.01
C VAL A 148 7.22 9.51 6.61
N LEU A 149 8.13 9.56 5.64
CA LEU A 149 9.08 8.50 5.33
C LEU A 149 10.46 8.86 5.87
N MET A 150 11.22 7.87 6.33
CA MET A 150 12.62 8.03 6.77
C MET A 150 13.57 7.37 5.79
N ASN A 151 14.66 8.06 5.45
CA ASN A 151 15.74 7.52 4.65
C ASN A 151 16.51 6.45 5.44
N ILE A 152 16.70 5.27 4.84
CA ILE A 152 17.30 4.12 5.54
C ILE A 152 18.83 4.20 5.67
N VAL A 153 19.48 5.10 4.93
CA VAL A 153 20.94 5.21 4.86
C VAL A 153 21.45 6.15 5.94
N ASP A 154 20.81 7.32 6.09
CA ASP A 154 21.21 8.32 7.08
C ASP A 154 20.39 8.28 8.37
N ASN A 155 19.22 7.59 8.38
CA ASN A 155 18.31 7.45 9.52
C ASN A 155 17.83 8.78 10.17
N ASP A 156 18.04 9.91 9.50
CA ASP A 156 17.68 11.23 10.01
C ASP A 156 16.83 12.02 9.00
N SER A 157 17.09 11.83 7.71
CA SER A 157 16.36 12.53 6.66
C SER A 157 14.95 11.99 6.53
N VAL A 158 13.97 12.87 6.71
CA VAL A 158 12.55 12.54 6.54
C VAL A 158 11.91 13.31 5.39
N VAL A 159 10.92 12.68 4.76
CA VAL A 159 10.10 13.27 3.70
C VAL A 159 8.64 13.17 4.10
N ASP A 160 7.90 14.27 3.98
CA ASP A 160 6.47 14.28 4.30
C ASP A 160 5.66 13.47 3.29
N PHE A 161 4.61 12.78 3.75
CA PHE A 161 3.69 12.09 2.87
C PHE A 161 2.98 13.05 1.91
N PHE A 162 2.59 14.22 2.40
CA PHE A 162 1.86 15.21 1.63
C PHE A 162 2.55 16.57 1.70
N LYS A 163 2.33 17.40 0.68
CA LYS A 163 2.87 18.75 0.65
C LYS A 163 2.26 19.60 1.78
N ASP A 164 3.11 20.22 2.60
CA ASP A 164 2.70 21.24 3.56
C ASP A 164 2.87 22.62 2.94
N VAL A 165 1.77 23.35 2.80
CA VAL A 165 1.75 24.70 2.18
C VAL A 165 2.47 25.76 3.01
N ASN A 166 2.71 25.51 4.30
CA ASN A 166 3.42 26.42 5.18
C ASN A 166 4.94 26.15 5.19
N LYS A 167 5.39 25.00 4.65
CA LYS A 167 6.80 24.70 4.43
C LYS A 167 7.29 25.36 3.14
N SER A 168 8.60 25.26 2.88
CA SER A 168 9.21 25.74 1.63
C SER A 168 8.45 25.22 0.40
N PRO A 169 8.23 26.04 -0.66
CA PRO A 169 7.61 25.58 -1.90
C PRO A 169 8.28 24.35 -2.52
N ASP A 170 9.58 24.18 -2.25
CA ASP A 170 10.46 23.11 -2.72
C ASP A 170 10.49 21.90 -1.78
N SER A 171 9.65 21.87 -0.73
CA SER A 171 9.56 20.72 0.17
C SER A 171 9.12 19.49 -0.61
N ASP A 172 9.91 18.42 -0.48
CA ASP A 172 9.60 17.14 -1.10
C ASP A 172 8.40 16.46 -0.43
N PHE A 173 7.64 15.70 -1.20
CA PHE A 173 6.49 14.94 -0.71
C PHE A 173 6.25 13.68 -1.55
N VAL A 174 5.58 12.69 -0.95
CA VAL A 174 5.42 11.36 -1.56
C VAL A 174 4.13 11.23 -2.36
N PHE A 175 3.02 11.74 -1.84
CA PHE A 175 1.68 11.50 -2.35
C PHE A 175 0.95 12.80 -2.67
N LEU A 176 0.19 12.79 -3.76
CA LEU A 176 -0.82 13.81 -4.09
C LEU A 176 -2.21 13.22 -3.86
N GLN A 177 -3.03 13.90 -3.07
CA GLN A 177 -4.43 13.51 -2.89
C GLN A 177 -5.28 14.00 -4.07
N VAL A 178 -6.11 13.11 -4.60
CA VAL A 178 -7.08 13.41 -5.66
C VAL A 178 -8.47 13.00 -5.20
N ASP A 179 -9.36 13.98 -5.07
CA ASP A 179 -10.76 13.76 -4.74
C ASP A 179 -11.57 13.54 -6.03
N THR A 180 -12.28 12.40 -6.10
CA THR A 180 -13.20 12.08 -7.19
C THR A 180 -14.62 12.02 -6.65
N VAL A 181 -15.56 12.70 -7.30
CA VAL A 181 -17.00 12.57 -7.01
C VAL A 181 -17.70 11.90 -8.17
N GLY A 182 -18.65 11.02 -7.88
CA GLY A 182 -19.39 10.26 -8.88
C GLY A 182 -20.85 10.06 -8.50
N ASN A 183 -21.68 9.82 -9.52
CA ASN A 183 -23.09 9.50 -9.37
C ASN A 183 -23.41 8.24 -10.17
N LYS A 184 -24.06 7.26 -9.53
CA LYS A 184 -24.54 6.05 -10.20
C LYS A 184 -25.70 6.41 -11.13
N LYS A 185 -25.51 6.19 -12.43
CA LYS A 185 -26.57 6.33 -13.44
C LYS A 185 -27.28 4.99 -13.63
N GLY A 186 -28.62 5.01 -13.62
CA GLY A 186 -29.44 3.85 -13.95
C GLY A 186 -29.46 3.55 -15.46
N LEU A 187 -30.08 2.42 -15.83
CA LEU A 187 -30.14 1.88 -17.21
C LEU A 187 -30.71 2.84 -18.28
N LYS A 188 -31.32 3.96 -17.88
CA LYS A 188 -31.88 5.00 -18.79
C LYS A 188 -31.26 6.39 -18.57
N GLY A 189 -30.07 6.45 -17.98
CA GLY A 189 -29.35 7.72 -17.75
C GLY A 189 -29.91 8.59 -16.60
N LYS A 190 -31.05 8.21 -16.00
CA LYS A 190 -31.54 8.82 -14.76
C LYS A 190 -30.63 8.43 -13.60
N SER A 191 -30.25 9.41 -12.78
CA SER A 191 -29.57 9.16 -11.51
C SER A 191 -30.44 8.27 -10.63
N VAL A 192 -29.82 7.31 -9.96
CA VAL A 192 -30.48 6.52 -8.92
C VAL A 192 -30.42 7.34 -7.63
N ASP A 193 -31.54 7.46 -6.90
CA ASP A 193 -31.52 7.98 -5.53
C ASP A 193 -30.49 7.18 -4.71
N ASP A 194 -29.74 7.86 -3.83
CA ASP A 194 -28.61 7.29 -3.06
C ASP A 194 -27.41 6.80 -3.90
N GLY A 195 -27.29 7.24 -5.16
CA GLY A 195 -26.19 6.88 -6.06
C GLY A 195 -24.92 7.74 -5.97
N PHE A 196 -24.89 8.77 -5.12
CA PHE A 196 -23.73 9.67 -4.98
C PHE A 196 -22.60 8.96 -4.24
N TYR A 197 -21.35 9.20 -4.64
CA TYR A 197 -20.20 8.78 -3.86
C TYR A 197 -19.03 9.75 -4.04
N LYS A 198 -18.24 9.88 -2.99
CA LYS A 198 -16.95 10.56 -3.00
C LYS A 198 -15.85 9.54 -2.71
N GLN A 199 -14.82 9.53 -3.55
CA GLN A 199 -13.66 8.67 -3.44
C GLN A 199 -12.39 9.51 -3.33
N VAL A 200 -11.58 9.26 -2.31
CA VAL A 200 -10.23 9.83 -2.21
C VAL A 200 -9.23 8.82 -2.77
N ARG A 201 -8.49 9.25 -3.80
CA ARG A 201 -7.41 8.50 -4.45
C ARG A 201 -6.08 9.22 -4.23
N TYR A 202 -4.99 8.55 -4.55
CA TYR A 202 -3.66 9.17 -4.49
C TYR A 202 -2.89 8.96 -5.79
N ILE A 203 -2.02 9.91 -6.10
CA ILE A 203 -0.99 9.79 -7.13
C ILE A 203 0.35 9.73 -6.39
N LEU A 204 1.21 8.80 -6.80
CA LEU A 204 2.59 8.74 -6.34
C LEU A 204 3.40 9.78 -7.10
N ASN A 205 4.14 10.63 -6.40
CA ASN A 205 4.92 11.70 -7.02
C ASN A 205 5.95 11.10 -8.02
N THR A 206 6.29 11.82 -9.09
CA THR A 206 6.89 11.26 -10.33
C THR A 206 8.26 10.60 -10.18
N ASP A 207 8.96 10.88 -9.08
CA ASP A 207 10.27 10.31 -8.77
C ASP A 207 10.21 9.20 -7.70
N TRP A 208 9.00 8.78 -7.30
CA TRP A 208 8.81 7.80 -6.25
C TRP A 208 8.33 6.45 -6.79
N TYR A 209 8.77 5.39 -6.13
CA TYR A 209 8.41 4.01 -6.43
C TYR A 209 7.94 3.30 -5.17
N PHE A 210 6.91 2.45 -5.31
CA PHE A 210 6.69 1.38 -4.34
C PHE A 210 7.67 0.26 -4.64
N SER A 211 8.51 -0.08 -3.67
CA SER A 211 9.58 -1.06 -3.84
C SER A 211 9.48 -2.20 -2.85
N PHE A 212 9.78 -3.41 -3.33
CA PHE A 212 9.92 -4.59 -2.50
C PHE A 212 10.82 -5.62 -3.20
N GLU A 213 11.26 -6.61 -2.46
CA GLU A 213 12.11 -7.69 -2.94
C GLU A 213 11.38 -9.03 -2.85
N ALA A 214 11.62 -9.92 -3.80
CA ALA A 214 11.04 -11.25 -3.80
C ALA A 214 12.07 -12.34 -4.17
N GLU A 215 11.88 -13.53 -3.60
CA GLU A 215 12.64 -14.76 -3.87
C GLU A 215 11.70 -15.89 -4.29
#